data_AF-A0A7X8EVG0-F1
#
_entry.id   AF-A0A7X8EVG0-F1
#
_cell.length_a   1.000
_cell.length_b   1.000
_cell.length_c   1.000
_cell.angle_alpha   90.00
_cell.angle_beta   90.00
_cell.angle_gamma   90.00
#
_symmetry.space_group_name_H-M   'P 1'
#
loop_
_entity.id
_entity.type
_entity.pdbx_description
1 polymer ?
#
loop_
_entity_poly.entity_id
_entity_poly.type
_entity_poly.pdbx_seq_one_letter_code
_entity_poly.pdbx_strand_id
1 'polypeptide(L)'
;MNTAVTIAGVTMKNPVTTASGTFGSGREFGEFVDLNRLGAVTVKGVASHPWKGNPSPRIAETYGGMLNSVGLQNPGAAYFIKEDIPFLRQYDTKIIVN
;
A
#
# COMPACT_ATOMS: atom_id res chain seq x y z
N MET A 1 -13.23 -5.62 22.41
CA MET A 1 -11.77 -5.71 22.71
C MET A 1 -11.09 -4.52 22.06
N ASN A 2 -10.28 -3.76 22.79
CA ASN A 2 -9.49 -2.67 22.20
C ASN A 2 -8.18 -3.25 21.64
N THR A 3 -7.90 -3.01 20.36
CA THR A 3 -6.68 -3.50 19.68
C THR A 3 -5.79 -2.36 19.20
N ALA A 4 -6.06 -1.12 19.59
CA ALA A 4 -5.29 0.05 19.16
C ALA A 4 -3.82 -0.05 19.59
N VAL A 5 -2.93 0.44 18.73
CA VAL A 5 -1.48 0.47 18.96
C VAL A 5 -0.91 1.84 18.57
N THR A 6 0.15 2.27 19.26
CA THR A 6 0.90 3.48 18.90
C THR A 6 2.32 3.08 18.50
N ILE A 7 2.71 3.40 17.27
CA ILE A 7 4.03 3.11 16.72
C ILE A 7 4.63 4.42 16.22
N ALA A 8 5.85 4.74 16.65
CA ALA A 8 6.55 5.98 16.28
C ALA A 8 5.71 7.27 16.44
N GLY A 9 4.87 7.33 17.49
CA GLY A 9 3.99 8.48 17.76
C GLY A 9 2.69 8.51 16.94
N VAL A 10 2.45 7.53 16.06
CA VAL A 10 1.22 7.40 15.28
C VAL A 10 0.32 6.34 15.90
N THR A 11 -0.88 6.75 16.35
CA THR A 11 -1.90 5.82 16.83
C THR A 11 -2.72 5.26 15.68
N MET A 12 -2.78 3.93 15.60
CA MET A 12 -3.64 3.16 14.70
C MET A 12 -4.73 2.47 15.53
N LYS A 13 -5.94 2.41 15.00
CA LYS A 13 -7.09 1.80 15.69
C LYS A 13 -6.97 0.29 15.90
N ASN A 14 -6.10 -0.36 15.14
CA ASN A 14 -5.69 -1.75 15.27
C ASN A 14 -4.30 -1.92 14.62
N PRO A 15 -3.59 -3.05 14.82
CA PRO A 15 -2.24 -3.21 14.31
C PRO A 15 -2.21 -3.69 12.85
N VAL A 16 -3.35 -3.93 12.22
CA VAL A 16 -3.42 -4.52 10.88
C VAL A 16 -3.13 -3.44 9.84
N THR A 17 -2.11 -3.69 9.04
CA THR A 17 -1.77 -2.91 7.86
C THR A 17 -1.43 -3.83 6.69
N THR A 18 -1.49 -3.29 5.48
CA THR A 18 -1.10 -3.97 4.25
C THR A 18 0.42 -3.95 4.11
N ALA A 19 0.99 -4.92 3.39
CA ALA A 19 2.39 -4.85 2.99
C ALA A 19 2.54 -3.94 1.75
N SER A 20 3.62 -3.15 1.70
CA SER A 20 3.93 -2.33 0.51
C SER A 20 4.01 -3.22 -0.73
N GLY A 21 3.36 -2.78 -1.80
CA GLY A 21 3.40 -3.47 -3.09
C GLY A 21 2.42 -4.64 -3.25
N THR A 22 1.70 -5.05 -2.19
CA THR A 22 0.66 -6.10 -2.26
C THR A 22 -0.76 -5.55 -2.31
N PHE A 23 -0.94 -4.25 -2.10
CA PHE A 23 -2.25 -3.62 -1.95
C PHE A 23 -2.45 -2.36 -2.82
N GLY A 24 -1.61 -2.20 -3.85
CA GLY A 24 -1.67 -1.07 -4.77
C GLY A 24 -1.62 0.29 -4.05
N SER A 25 -2.52 1.18 -4.46
CA SER A 25 -2.77 2.48 -3.82
C SER A 25 -3.92 2.45 -2.81
N GLY A 26 -4.51 1.27 -2.60
CA GLY A 26 -5.75 1.06 -1.84
C GLY A 26 -7.03 1.15 -2.68
N ARG A 27 -7.00 1.84 -3.84
CA ARG A 27 -8.17 1.98 -4.73
C ARG A 27 -8.68 0.65 -5.24
N GLU A 28 -7.76 -0.20 -5.69
CA GLU A 28 -8.07 -1.48 -6.32
C GLU A 28 -8.72 -2.47 -5.34
N PHE A 29 -8.37 -2.36 -4.05
CA PHE A 29 -8.90 -3.22 -3.01
C PHE A 29 -10.07 -2.61 -2.24
N GLY A 30 -10.33 -1.30 -2.40
CA GLY A 30 -11.46 -0.61 -1.77
C GLY A 30 -12.83 -1.17 -2.19
N GLU A 31 -12.90 -1.87 -3.32
CA GLU A 31 -14.10 -2.59 -3.79
C GLU A 31 -14.35 -3.90 -3.02
N PHE A 32 -13.31 -4.48 -2.41
CA PHE A 32 -13.37 -5.78 -1.72
C PHE A 32 -13.25 -5.66 -0.20
N VAL A 33 -12.58 -4.62 0.29
CA VAL A 33 -12.29 -4.39 1.71
C VAL A 33 -12.64 -2.95 2.06
N ASP A 34 -13.45 -2.78 3.10
CA ASP A 34 -13.64 -1.46 3.71
C ASP A 34 -12.32 -0.96 4.32
N LEU A 35 -11.71 0.04 3.67
CA LEU A 35 -10.45 0.63 4.10
C LEU A 35 -10.56 1.27 5.50
N ASN A 36 -11.76 1.66 5.94
CA ASN A 36 -12.01 2.13 7.31
C ASN A 36 -11.86 1.02 8.36
N ARG A 37 -11.53 -0.22 8.00
CA ARG A 37 -11.27 -1.27 8.99
C ARG A 37 -9.77 -1.45 9.25
N LEU A 38 -8.90 -0.93 8.39
CA LEU A 38 -7.46 -1.06 8.53
C LEU A 38 -6.90 -0.01 9.51
N GLY A 39 -5.92 -0.42 10.31
CA GLY A 39 -5.14 0.51 11.12
C GLY A 39 -4.33 1.48 10.27
N ALA A 40 -3.76 0.96 9.18
CA ALA A 40 -3.10 1.74 8.15
C ALA A 40 -3.12 1.04 6.78
N VAL A 41 -3.02 1.82 5.71
CA VAL A 41 -2.63 1.34 4.36
C VAL A 41 -1.17 1.69 4.14
N THR A 42 -0.32 0.66 3.99
CA THR A 42 1.05 0.85 3.50
C THR A 42 1.02 0.78 1.99
N VAL A 43 1.21 1.93 1.35
CA VAL A 43 1.14 2.06 -0.10
C VAL A 43 2.39 1.49 -0.76
N LYS A 44 2.29 1.19 -2.06
CA LYS A 44 3.45 0.78 -2.86
C LYS A 44 4.53 1.86 -2.84
N GLY A 45 5.79 1.43 -2.80
CA GLY A 45 6.95 2.33 -2.90
C GLY A 45 6.85 3.29 -4.08
N VAL A 46 7.20 4.55 -3.83
CA VAL A 46 6.99 5.67 -4.74
C VAL A 46 8.33 6.16 -5.25
N ALA A 47 8.57 6.05 -6.56
CA ALA A 47 9.76 6.62 -7.17
C ALA A 47 9.57 8.14 -7.38
N SER A 48 10.69 8.88 -7.44
CA SER A 48 10.66 10.32 -7.74
C SER A 48 10.03 10.63 -9.10
N HIS A 49 10.18 9.72 -10.06
CA HIS A 49 9.66 9.81 -11.43
C HIS A 49 8.94 8.50 -11.80
N PRO A 50 8.07 8.51 -12.83
CA PRO A 50 7.40 7.30 -13.29
C PRO A 50 8.39 6.17 -13.62
N TRP A 51 8.11 4.96 -13.15
CA TRP A 51 8.96 3.80 -13.32
C TRP A 51 8.16 2.61 -13.86
N LYS A 52 8.58 2.05 -14.99
CA LYS A 52 7.82 0.97 -15.67
C LYS A 52 7.94 -0.40 -15.01
N GLY A 53 8.97 -0.61 -14.20
CA GLY A 53 9.29 -1.90 -13.62
C GLY A 53 10.15 -2.78 -14.52
N ASN A 54 10.50 -3.97 -14.04
CA ASN A 54 11.33 -4.93 -14.77
C ASN A 54 10.59 -5.55 -15.96
N PRO A 55 11.22 -6.19 -16.95
CA PRO A 55 10.50 -6.96 -17.97
C PRO A 55 9.69 -8.13 -17.37
N SER A 56 8.70 -8.63 -18.10
CA SER A 56 8.01 -9.90 -17.77
C SER A 56 8.86 -11.12 -18.15
N PRO A 57 8.73 -12.27 -17.46
CA PRO A 57 7.84 -12.56 -16.32
C PRO A 57 8.34 -11.94 -15.00
N ARG A 58 7.39 -11.47 -14.17
CA ARG A 58 7.68 -10.77 -12.89
C ARG A 58 7.26 -11.54 -11.65
N ILE A 59 6.58 -12.67 -11.81
CA ILE A 59 6.01 -13.47 -10.72
C ILE A 59 6.27 -14.93 -11.05
N ALA A 60 6.61 -15.73 -10.04
CA ALA A 60 6.68 -17.18 -10.12
C ALA A 60 6.16 -17.79 -8.81
N GLU A 61 5.37 -18.86 -8.90
CA GLU A 61 4.92 -19.62 -7.73
C GLU A 61 6.07 -20.43 -7.12
N THR A 62 6.05 -20.59 -5.80
CA THR A 62 6.97 -21.46 -5.07
C THR A 62 6.20 -22.27 -4.02
N TYR A 63 6.81 -23.32 -3.48
CA TYR A 63 6.18 -24.05 -2.37
C TYR A 63 5.92 -23.12 -1.18
N GLY A 64 4.64 -22.98 -0.80
CA GLY A 64 4.20 -22.12 0.30
C GLY A 64 4.27 -20.61 0.03
N GLY A 65 4.41 -20.15 -1.23
CA GLY A 65 4.46 -18.72 -1.52
C GLY A 65 4.71 -18.38 -2.98
N MET A 66 5.35 -17.23 -3.21
CA MET A 66 5.69 -16.74 -4.55
C MET A 66 6.95 -15.86 -4.55
N LEU A 67 7.66 -15.86 -5.67
CA LEU A 67 8.71 -14.91 -6.00
C LEU A 67 8.12 -13.74 -6.79
N ASN A 68 8.66 -12.55 -6.59
CA ASN A 68 8.34 -11.38 -7.40
C ASN A 68 9.59 -10.58 -7.78
N SER A 69 9.54 -9.99 -8.97
CA SER A 69 10.55 -9.07 -9.52
C SER A 69 9.83 -7.96 -10.28
N VAL A 70 8.88 -7.28 -9.63
CA VAL A 70 8.09 -6.21 -10.28
C VAL A 70 8.96 -5.00 -10.63
N GLY A 71 10.03 -4.77 -9.86
CA GLY A 71 10.99 -3.69 -10.09
C GLY A 71 10.44 -2.30 -9.82
N LEU A 72 9.67 -2.11 -8.73
CA LEU A 72 9.16 -0.80 -8.31
C LEU A 72 8.29 -0.09 -9.39
N GLN A 73 7.46 -0.82 -10.15
CA GLN A 73 6.54 -0.17 -11.09
C GLN A 73 5.58 0.79 -10.34
N ASN A 74 5.61 2.08 -10.69
CA ASN A 74 4.77 3.12 -10.11
C ASN A 74 4.69 4.38 -11.02
N PRO A 75 3.63 5.21 -10.90
CA PRO A 75 3.44 6.41 -11.71
C PRO A 75 4.25 7.64 -11.27
N GLY A 76 5.07 7.51 -10.21
CA GLY A 76 5.90 8.58 -9.67
C GLY A 76 5.22 9.41 -8.57
N ALA A 77 6.04 10.14 -7.81
CA ALA A 77 5.61 10.92 -6.65
C ALA A 77 4.56 11.99 -6.96
N ALA A 78 4.64 12.63 -8.12
CA ALA A 78 3.67 13.66 -8.52
C ALA A 78 2.25 13.10 -8.64
N TYR A 79 2.09 11.92 -9.22
CA TYR A 79 0.80 11.24 -9.30
C TYR A 79 0.32 10.82 -7.91
N PHE A 80 1.20 10.21 -7.12
CA PHE A 80 0.87 9.77 -5.76
C PHE A 80 0.32 10.91 -4.89
N ILE A 81 0.97 12.08 -4.92
CA ILE A 81 0.54 13.26 -4.15
C ILE A 81 -0.81 13.80 -4.65
N LYS A 82 -1.02 13.82 -5.96
CA LYS A 82 -2.20 14.44 -6.57
C LYS A 82 -3.43 13.53 -6.55
N GLU A 83 -3.26 12.22 -6.66
CA GLU A 83 -4.36 11.28 -6.90
C GLU A 83 -4.54 10.27 -5.76
N ASP A 84 -3.47 9.65 -5.27
CA ASP A 84 -3.56 8.54 -4.31
C ASP A 84 -3.77 9.03 -2.87
N ILE A 85 -3.02 10.04 -2.43
CA ILE A 85 -3.17 10.62 -1.08
C ILE A 85 -4.59 11.18 -0.88
N PRO A 86 -5.16 12.00 -1.80
CA PRO A 86 -6.51 12.52 -1.59
C PRO A 86 -7.58 11.44 -1.50
N PHE A 87 -7.45 10.34 -2.25
CA PHE A 87 -8.34 9.20 -2.13
C PHE A 87 -8.24 8.53 -0.75
N LEU A 88 -7.03 8.18 -0.31
CA LEU A 88 -6.85 7.50 0.98
C LEU A 88 -7.28 8.36 2.17
N ARG A 89 -7.16 9.69 2.07
CA ARG A 89 -7.61 10.64 3.10
C ARG A 89 -9.13 10.69 3.27
N GLN A 90 -9.92 10.08 2.39
CA GLN A 90 -11.37 9.96 2.55
C GLN A 90 -11.76 8.92 3.60
N TYR A 91 -10.81 8.09 4.03
CA TYR A 91 -11.03 6.97 4.95
C TYR A 91 -10.40 7.27 6.32
N ASP A 92 -11.02 6.74 7.37
CA ASP A 92 -10.41 6.70 8.70
C ASP A 92 -9.33 5.61 8.74
N THR A 93 -8.18 5.86 8.13
CA THR A 93 -7.02 4.97 8.21
C THR A 93 -5.74 5.78 8.12
N LYS A 94 -4.63 5.25 8.64
CA LYS A 94 -3.33 5.92 8.49
C LYS A 94 -2.70 5.54 7.15
N ILE A 95 -1.86 6.42 6.62
CA ILE A 95 -1.14 6.17 5.37
C ILE A 95 0.35 6.03 5.72
N ILE A 96 0.94 4.90 5.38
CA ILE A 96 2.38 4.67 5.50
C ILE A 96 2.97 4.69 4.10
N VAL A 97 3.89 5.62 3.85
CA VAL A 97 4.60 5.75 2.57
C VAL A 97 5.92 5.00 2.67
N ASN A 98 6.12 4.04 1.76
CA ASN A 98 7.33 3.22 1.69
C ASN A 98 8.47 3.90 0.94
#